data_AF-A0A7D9L4Q7-F1
#
_entry.id   AF-A0A7D9L4Q7-F1
#
_cell.length_a   1.000
_cell.length_b   1.000
_cell.length_c   1.000
_cell.angle_alpha   90.00
_cell.angle_beta   90.00
_cell.angle_gamma   90.00
#
_symmetry.space_group_name_H-M   'P 1'
#
loop_
_entity.id
_entity.type
_entity.pdbx_description
1 polymer ?
#
loop_
_entity_poly.entity_id
_entity_poly.type
_entity_poly.pdbx_seq_one_letter_code
_entity_poly.pdbx_strand_id
1 'polypeptide(L)'
;MANEEAKLDTKLTQLRLTAQRTGKILDAGKRETIERHLKALQTTISETDQCKRTVEAEKIGKKEDLAEISDWNTEIEAKIGEAEDEVNRLQQWLDSKKMEEENYAREEQLKFEVKLGETKLQMQAKIQDANPGGHNTSKTETGEGMKGMSVRLPKINIVQFDGSYMDWPRFWGQFTETVDKSNIAAINKFTYLCGFLGPKVKRRVESLPFTAEGYNRAKSILQDQYGKTPEIVKAYIKEIMDLPHISGANPKKIAEFSEKLNYGVQALETLNKLKDVQGNVSMTLDKLPAIRGDLVRDDPDWESWDFAKLAEAIRQWTKRNPVYEKESDASGKFGKPGKVYQTKPTRVCVYCEGEHKTGECEVVTSVNERRGILAKKKLCFNCAAGQHRANACF
;
A
#
# COMPACT_ATOMS: atom_id res chain seq x y z
N MET A 1 -40.06 -28.99 -38.36
CA MET A 1 -40.14 -30.45 -38.20
C MET A 1 -38.80 -31.07 -38.52
N ALA A 2 -38.56 -31.58 -39.73
CA ALA A 2 -37.34 -32.37 -40.02
C ALA A 2 -36.01 -31.64 -39.78
N ASN A 3 -35.97 -30.31 -39.91
CA ASN A 3 -34.75 -29.53 -39.70
C ASN A 3 -34.45 -29.23 -38.21
N GLU A 4 -35.46 -28.90 -37.40
CA GLU A 4 -35.25 -28.56 -35.98
C GLU A 4 -35.09 -29.80 -35.10
N GLU A 5 -35.80 -30.89 -35.39
CA GLU A 5 -35.59 -32.18 -34.71
C GLU A 5 -34.21 -32.77 -35.02
N ALA A 6 -33.74 -32.67 -36.27
CA ALA A 6 -32.39 -33.09 -36.64
C ALA A 6 -31.30 -32.25 -35.97
N LYS A 7 -31.54 -30.94 -35.77
CA LYS A 7 -30.64 -30.08 -34.99
C LYS A 7 -30.58 -30.50 -33.53
N LEU A 8 -31.72 -30.79 -32.92
CA LEU A 8 -31.77 -31.27 -31.54
C LEU A 8 -31.04 -32.61 -31.38
N ASP A 9 -31.25 -33.56 -32.29
CA ASP A 9 -30.55 -34.86 -32.27
C ASP A 9 -29.02 -34.69 -32.44
N THR A 10 -28.62 -33.77 -33.31
CA THR A 10 -27.21 -33.39 -33.46
C THR A 10 -26.63 -32.83 -32.15
N LYS A 11 -27.39 -31.97 -31.46
CA LYS A 11 -26.97 -31.37 -30.18
C LYS A 11 -26.93 -32.38 -29.05
N LEU A 12 -27.89 -33.28 -28.95
CA LEU A 12 -27.88 -34.39 -27.99
C LEU A 12 -26.69 -35.32 -28.22
N THR A 13 -26.34 -35.59 -29.48
CA THR A 13 -25.15 -36.37 -29.82
C THR A 13 -23.87 -35.63 -29.41
N GLN A 14 -23.77 -34.32 -29.68
CA GLN A 14 -22.64 -33.50 -29.23
C GLN A 14 -22.53 -33.47 -27.71
N LEU A 15 -23.65 -33.35 -27.00
CA LEU A 15 -23.73 -33.34 -25.55
C LEU A 15 -23.20 -34.64 -24.96
N ARG A 16 -23.71 -35.78 -25.45
CA ARG A 16 -23.27 -37.12 -25.02
C ARG A 16 -21.77 -37.34 -25.25
N LEU A 17 -21.26 -36.99 -26.44
CA LEU A 17 -19.84 -37.14 -26.76
C LEU A 17 -18.95 -36.25 -25.88
N THR A 18 -19.44 -35.06 -25.52
CA THR A 18 -18.70 -34.13 -24.66
C THR A 18 -18.72 -34.62 -23.21
N ALA A 19 -19.86 -35.07 -22.70
CA ALA A 19 -19.99 -35.66 -21.36
C ALA A 19 -19.09 -36.91 -21.18
N GLN A 20 -19.03 -37.80 -22.19
CA GLN A 20 -18.15 -38.99 -22.13
C GLN A 20 -16.65 -38.66 -22.06
N ARG A 21 -16.23 -37.48 -22.51
CA ARG A 21 -14.83 -37.04 -22.43
C ARG A 21 -14.45 -36.53 -21.04
N THR A 22 -15.43 -36.23 -20.19
CA THR A 22 -15.21 -35.65 -18.85
C THR A 22 -14.29 -36.49 -17.99
N GLY A 23 -14.50 -37.81 -17.94
CA GLY A 23 -13.65 -38.72 -17.15
C GLY A 23 -12.16 -38.63 -17.54
N LYS A 24 -11.85 -38.72 -18.84
CA LYS A 24 -10.46 -38.63 -19.33
C LYS A 24 -9.81 -37.27 -19.05
N ILE A 25 -10.60 -36.20 -19.04
CA ILE A 25 -10.12 -34.84 -18.79
C ILE A 25 -9.83 -34.62 -17.31
N LEU A 26 -10.64 -35.21 -16.42
CA LEU A 26 -10.37 -35.24 -14.98
C LEU A 26 -9.10 -36.04 -14.67
N ASP A 27 -8.90 -37.19 -15.33
CA ASP A 27 -7.70 -38.02 -15.15
C ASP A 27 -6.42 -37.29 -15.57
N ALA A 28 -6.50 -36.40 -16.56
CA ALA A 28 -5.36 -35.58 -16.99
C ALA A 28 -4.96 -34.51 -15.95
N GLY A 29 -5.85 -34.16 -15.01
CA GLY A 29 -5.58 -33.32 -13.85
C GLY A 29 -5.15 -31.87 -14.15
N LYS A 30 -5.29 -31.40 -15.38
CA LYS A 30 -4.90 -30.04 -15.79
C LYS A 30 -6.05 -29.08 -15.58
N ARG A 31 -5.91 -28.16 -14.62
CA ARG A 31 -6.92 -27.16 -14.24
C ARG A 31 -7.49 -26.41 -15.44
N GLU A 32 -6.64 -25.83 -16.29
CA GLU A 32 -7.10 -25.06 -17.46
C GLU A 32 -7.89 -25.91 -18.47
N THR A 33 -7.50 -27.18 -18.66
CA THR A 33 -8.20 -28.09 -19.56
C THR A 33 -9.58 -28.43 -19.01
N ILE A 34 -9.68 -28.63 -17.70
CA ILE A 34 -10.93 -28.91 -17.00
C ILE A 34 -11.87 -27.69 -17.04
N GLU A 35 -11.36 -26.48 -16.81
CA GLU A 35 -12.15 -25.24 -16.91
C GLU A 35 -12.67 -25.00 -18.34
N ARG A 36 -11.85 -25.25 -19.37
CA ARG A 36 -12.29 -25.16 -20.77
C ARG A 36 -13.37 -26.20 -21.09
N HIS A 37 -13.21 -27.43 -20.60
CA HIS A 37 -14.16 -28.51 -20.80
C HIS A 37 -15.49 -28.25 -20.08
N LEU A 38 -15.45 -27.78 -18.84
CA LEU A 38 -16.60 -27.34 -18.06
C LEU A 38 -17.42 -26.31 -18.86
N LYS A 39 -16.75 -25.27 -19.37
CA LYS A 39 -17.40 -24.22 -20.15
C LYS A 39 -18.00 -24.75 -21.46
N ALA A 40 -17.30 -25.65 -22.14
CA ALA A 40 -17.81 -26.28 -23.36
C ALA A 40 -19.06 -27.12 -23.08
N LEU A 41 -19.07 -27.89 -21.99
CA LEU A 41 -20.19 -28.73 -21.59
C LEU A 41 -21.41 -27.88 -21.21
N GLN A 42 -21.22 -26.83 -20.39
CA GLN A 42 -22.28 -25.87 -20.05
C GLN A 42 -22.89 -25.17 -21.27
N THR A 43 -22.05 -24.79 -22.24
CA THR A 43 -22.51 -24.18 -23.49
C THR A 43 -23.35 -25.17 -24.29
N THR A 44 -22.88 -26.42 -24.40
CA THR A 44 -23.60 -27.48 -25.14
C THR A 44 -24.94 -27.83 -24.47
N ILE A 45 -25.00 -27.85 -23.14
CA ILE A 45 -26.25 -28.02 -22.38
C ILE A 45 -27.23 -26.89 -22.71
N SER A 46 -26.77 -25.64 -22.64
CA SER A 46 -27.61 -24.46 -22.91
C SER A 46 -28.15 -24.45 -24.34
N GLU A 47 -27.31 -24.79 -25.32
CA GLU A 47 -27.72 -24.91 -26.72
C GLU A 47 -28.71 -26.07 -26.94
N THR A 48 -28.53 -27.19 -26.23
CA THR A 48 -29.43 -28.35 -26.31
C THR A 48 -30.81 -28.02 -25.71
N ASP A 49 -30.86 -27.34 -24.56
CA ASP A 49 -32.10 -26.89 -23.94
C ASP A 49 -32.84 -25.87 -24.82
N GLN A 50 -32.11 -24.96 -25.46
CA GLN A 50 -32.69 -24.03 -26.42
C GLN A 50 -33.32 -24.77 -27.62
N CYS A 51 -32.61 -25.74 -28.20
CA CYS A 51 -33.16 -26.58 -29.29
C CYS A 51 -34.38 -27.39 -28.84
N LYS A 52 -34.39 -27.92 -27.62
CA LYS A 52 -35.53 -28.64 -27.05
C LYS A 52 -36.76 -27.75 -27.02
N ARG A 53 -36.65 -26.54 -26.45
CA ARG A 53 -37.77 -25.57 -26.37
C ARG A 53 -38.31 -25.18 -27.75
N THR A 54 -37.43 -25.06 -28.76
CA THR A 54 -37.88 -24.76 -30.13
C THR A 54 -38.68 -25.91 -30.74
N VAL A 55 -38.24 -27.16 -30.55
CA VAL A 55 -38.96 -28.34 -31.04
C VAL A 55 -40.29 -28.51 -30.29
N GLU A 56 -40.29 -28.31 -28.98
CA GLU A 56 -41.49 -28.33 -28.16
C GLU A 56 -42.53 -27.31 -28.65
N ALA A 57 -42.12 -26.07 -28.93
CA ALA A 57 -43.00 -25.04 -29.46
C ALA A 57 -43.60 -25.42 -30.83
N GLU A 58 -42.84 -26.09 -31.70
CA GLU A 58 -43.36 -26.60 -32.98
C GLU A 58 -44.40 -27.72 -32.77
N LYS A 59 -44.13 -28.67 -31.87
CA LYS A 59 -45.05 -29.78 -31.53
C LYS A 59 -46.37 -29.26 -30.95
N ILE A 60 -46.30 -28.28 -30.05
CA ILE A 60 -47.48 -27.60 -29.51
C ILE A 60 -48.27 -26.87 -30.62
N GLY A 61 -47.57 -26.15 -31.50
CA GLY A 61 -48.20 -25.44 -32.62
C GLY A 61 -48.96 -26.36 -33.58
N LYS A 62 -48.56 -27.64 -33.66
CA LYS A 62 -49.19 -28.68 -34.46
C LYS A 62 -50.36 -29.38 -33.78
N LYS A 63 -50.61 -29.08 -32.51
CA LYS A 63 -51.63 -29.74 -31.68
C LYS A 63 -51.40 -31.25 -31.57
N GLU A 64 -50.14 -31.66 -31.46
CA GLU A 64 -49.78 -33.03 -31.07
C GLU A 64 -50.27 -33.32 -29.64
N ASP A 65 -50.34 -34.60 -29.28
CA ASP A 65 -50.83 -35.02 -27.99
C ASP A 65 -49.93 -34.51 -26.84
N LEU A 66 -50.55 -33.91 -25.83
CA LEU A 66 -49.81 -33.28 -24.73
C LEU A 66 -49.09 -34.31 -23.85
N ALA A 67 -49.60 -35.55 -23.74
CA ALA A 67 -48.93 -36.60 -22.98
C ALA A 67 -47.69 -37.09 -23.74
N GLU A 68 -47.77 -37.28 -25.06
CA GLU A 68 -46.62 -37.62 -25.89
C GLU A 68 -45.50 -36.55 -25.85
N ILE A 69 -45.87 -35.26 -25.83
CA ILE A 69 -44.91 -34.16 -25.67
C ILE A 69 -44.26 -34.19 -24.28
N SER A 70 -45.03 -34.46 -23.23
CA SER A 70 -44.52 -34.55 -21.85
C SER A 70 -43.54 -35.71 -21.68
N ASP A 71 -43.86 -36.88 -22.20
CA ASP A 71 -42.98 -38.06 -22.13
C ASP A 71 -41.67 -37.80 -22.90
N TRP A 72 -41.77 -37.21 -24.09
CA TRP A 72 -40.61 -36.79 -24.87
C TRP A 72 -39.74 -35.76 -24.13
N ASN A 73 -40.35 -34.74 -23.52
CA ASN A 73 -39.64 -33.74 -22.73
C ASN A 73 -38.86 -34.39 -21.58
N THR A 74 -39.49 -35.34 -20.88
CA THR A 74 -38.88 -36.06 -19.75
C THR A 74 -37.66 -36.87 -20.21
N GLU A 75 -37.72 -37.50 -21.39
CA GLU A 75 -36.57 -38.23 -21.95
C GLU A 75 -35.40 -37.30 -22.29
N ILE A 76 -35.68 -36.13 -22.88
CA ILE A 76 -34.64 -35.16 -23.22
C ILE A 76 -34.04 -34.52 -21.96
N GLU A 77 -34.85 -34.20 -20.97
CA GLU A 77 -34.39 -33.69 -19.67
C GLU A 77 -33.49 -34.69 -18.95
N ALA A 78 -33.81 -36.00 -19.00
CA ALA A 78 -32.94 -37.02 -18.43
C ALA A 78 -31.53 -37.03 -19.07
N LYS A 79 -31.46 -36.89 -20.41
CA LYS A 79 -30.18 -36.81 -21.14
C LYS A 79 -29.39 -35.53 -20.83
N ILE A 80 -30.08 -34.41 -20.60
CA ILE A 80 -29.45 -33.17 -20.15
C ILE A 80 -28.94 -33.33 -18.72
N GLY A 81 -29.73 -33.93 -17.82
CA GLY A 81 -29.36 -34.20 -16.43
C GLY A 81 -28.07 -35.02 -16.29
N GLU A 82 -27.88 -36.06 -17.12
CA GLU A 82 -26.62 -36.83 -17.14
C GLU A 82 -25.39 -35.94 -17.43
N ALA A 83 -25.53 -34.92 -18.30
CA ALA A 83 -24.45 -33.99 -18.58
C ALA A 83 -24.27 -32.95 -17.47
N GLU A 84 -25.35 -32.53 -16.81
CA GLU A 84 -25.29 -31.65 -15.63
C GLU A 84 -24.58 -32.32 -14.45
N ASP A 85 -24.77 -33.63 -14.26
CA ASP A 85 -24.03 -34.40 -13.25
C ASP A 85 -22.51 -34.38 -13.52
N GLU A 86 -22.09 -34.49 -14.78
CA GLU A 86 -20.68 -34.35 -15.16
C GLU A 86 -20.16 -32.91 -14.99
N VAL A 87 -20.99 -31.88 -15.19
CA VAL A 87 -20.65 -30.48 -14.84
C VAL A 87 -20.41 -30.35 -13.34
N ASN A 88 -21.29 -30.92 -12.51
CA ASN A 88 -21.16 -30.89 -11.05
C ASN A 88 -19.88 -31.58 -10.59
N ARG A 89 -19.55 -32.73 -11.19
CA ARG A 89 -18.30 -33.46 -10.93
C ARG A 89 -17.05 -32.64 -11.29
N LEU A 90 -17.05 -31.94 -12.41
CA LEU A 90 -15.95 -31.05 -12.81
C LEU A 90 -15.79 -29.88 -11.84
N GLN A 91 -16.90 -29.27 -11.41
CA GLN A 91 -16.88 -28.15 -10.47
C GLN A 91 -16.34 -28.57 -9.10
N GLN A 92 -16.80 -29.72 -8.57
CA GLN A 92 -16.28 -30.29 -7.33
C GLN A 92 -14.77 -30.53 -7.38
N TRP A 93 -14.26 -31.02 -8.50
CA TRP A 93 -12.83 -31.23 -8.67
C TRP A 93 -12.05 -29.90 -8.62
N LEU A 94 -12.53 -28.85 -9.30
CA LEU A 94 -11.90 -27.52 -9.29
C LEU A 94 -11.90 -26.89 -7.89
N ASP A 95 -13.01 -27.03 -7.17
CA ASP A 95 -13.15 -26.50 -5.81
C ASP A 95 -12.24 -27.25 -4.84
N SER A 96 -12.16 -28.59 -4.94
CA SER A 96 -11.23 -29.40 -4.15
C SER A 96 -9.78 -28.98 -4.39
N LYS A 97 -9.39 -28.73 -5.65
CA LYS A 97 -8.03 -28.29 -5.98
C LYS A 97 -7.71 -26.90 -5.43
N LYS A 98 -8.65 -25.98 -5.49
CA LYS A 98 -8.49 -24.66 -4.89
C LYS A 98 -8.33 -24.73 -3.37
N MET A 99 -9.13 -25.57 -2.71
CA MET A 99 -9.02 -25.79 -1.26
C MET A 99 -7.67 -26.42 -0.85
N GLU A 100 -7.15 -27.36 -1.63
CA GLU A 100 -5.81 -27.94 -1.42
C GLU A 100 -4.71 -26.88 -1.51
N GLU A 101 -4.76 -26.02 -2.53
CA GLU A 101 -3.80 -24.90 -2.71
C GLU A 101 -3.86 -23.91 -1.53
N GLU A 102 -5.06 -23.53 -1.10
CA GLU A 102 -5.26 -22.63 0.05
C GLU A 102 -4.78 -23.24 1.37
N ASN A 103 -5.01 -24.54 1.58
CA ASN A 103 -4.54 -25.25 2.77
C ASN A 103 -3.02 -25.37 2.78
N TYR A 104 -2.40 -25.68 1.64
CA TYR A 104 -0.94 -25.71 1.53
C TYR A 104 -0.31 -24.36 1.85
N ALA A 105 -0.86 -23.26 1.30
CA ALA A 105 -0.40 -21.91 1.61
C ALA A 105 -0.56 -21.56 3.09
N ARG A 106 -1.68 -21.96 3.72
CA ARG A 106 -1.91 -21.78 5.16
C ARG A 106 -0.91 -22.57 6.01
N GLU A 107 -0.62 -23.81 5.65
CA GLU A 107 0.38 -24.63 6.33
C GLU A 107 1.79 -24.05 6.21
N GLU A 108 2.15 -23.50 5.05
CA GLU A 108 3.43 -22.83 4.84
C GLU A 108 3.56 -21.57 5.72
N GLN A 109 2.49 -20.77 5.80
CA GLN A 109 2.43 -19.61 6.69
C GLN A 109 2.59 -20.03 8.17
N LEU A 110 1.89 -21.07 8.60
CA LEU A 110 2.02 -21.59 9.96
C LEU A 110 3.44 -22.10 10.26
N LYS A 111 4.09 -22.78 9.31
CA LYS A 111 5.49 -23.22 9.45
C LYS A 111 6.43 -22.03 9.61
N PHE A 112 6.22 -20.96 8.85
CA PHE A 112 7.01 -19.73 8.99
C PHE A 112 6.80 -19.08 10.37
N GLU A 113 5.55 -18.99 10.84
CA GLU A 113 5.22 -18.44 12.16
C GLU A 113 5.81 -19.26 13.30
N VAL A 114 5.75 -20.60 13.23
CA VAL A 114 6.38 -21.50 14.21
C VAL A 114 7.89 -21.31 14.23
N LYS A 115 8.55 -21.27 13.07
CA LYS A 115 10.00 -21.07 12.97
C LYS A 115 10.44 -19.71 13.50
N LEU A 116 9.64 -18.66 13.25
CA LEU A 116 9.86 -17.33 13.82
C LEU A 116 9.72 -17.36 15.35
N GLY A 117 8.73 -18.08 15.86
CA GLY A 117 8.53 -18.31 17.29
C GLY A 117 9.70 -19.03 17.96
N GLU A 118 10.19 -20.11 17.36
CA GLU A 118 11.36 -20.87 17.83
C GLU A 118 12.63 -20.00 17.84
N THR A 119 12.86 -19.24 16.77
CA THR A 119 14.01 -18.34 16.65
C THR A 119 13.98 -17.27 17.75
N LYS A 120 12.79 -16.70 17.99
CA LYS A 120 12.59 -15.72 19.06
C LYS A 120 12.85 -16.32 20.45
N LEU A 121 12.42 -17.56 20.70
CA LEU A 121 12.66 -18.24 21.97
C LEU A 121 14.15 -18.49 22.19
N GLN A 122 14.88 -18.93 21.15
CA GLN A 122 16.33 -19.12 21.22
C GLN A 122 17.08 -17.82 21.50
N MET A 123 16.67 -16.71 20.88
CA MET A 123 17.26 -15.40 21.16
C MET A 123 16.96 -14.94 22.60
N GLN A 124 15.75 -15.18 23.10
CA GLN A 124 15.35 -14.82 24.46
C GLN A 124 16.10 -15.62 25.53
N ALA A 125 16.34 -16.92 25.29
CA ALA A 125 17.16 -17.75 26.17
C ALA A 125 18.60 -17.23 26.26
N LYS A 126 19.21 -16.88 25.12
CA LYS A 126 20.55 -16.27 25.08
C LYS A 126 20.63 -14.93 25.82
N ILE A 127 19.55 -14.14 25.84
CA ILE A 127 19.49 -12.88 26.60
C ILE A 127 19.36 -13.13 28.11
N GLN A 128 18.64 -14.17 28.54
CA GLN A 128 18.53 -14.54 29.96
C GLN A 128 19.83 -15.14 30.49
N ASP A 129 20.52 -15.97 29.71
CA ASP A 129 21.83 -16.53 30.09
C ASP A 129 22.92 -15.45 30.17
N ALA A 130 22.75 -14.33 29.47
CA ALA A 130 23.66 -13.19 29.52
C ALA A 130 23.45 -12.26 30.73
N ASN A 131 22.48 -12.53 31.62
CA ASN A 131 22.22 -11.68 32.80
C ASN A 131 22.05 -12.50 34.11
N PRO A 132 23.14 -12.93 34.77
CA PRO A 132 23.09 -13.67 36.02
C PRO A 132 23.07 -12.68 37.20
N GLY A 133 21.90 -12.17 37.58
CA GLY A 133 21.81 -11.31 38.76
C GLY A 133 20.40 -10.80 39.07
N GLY A 134 19.67 -11.53 39.91
CA GLY A 134 18.39 -11.05 40.46
C GLY A 134 17.50 -12.16 41.02
N HIS A 135 17.91 -12.79 42.12
CA HIS A 135 17.04 -13.63 42.94
C HIS A 135 16.05 -12.77 43.74
N ASN A 136 14.78 -13.17 43.82
CA ASN A 136 14.14 -13.38 45.12
C ASN A 136 12.91 -14.33 45.04
N THR A 137 13.00 -15.33 45.91
CA THR A 137 12.07 -16.38 46.37
C THR A 137 10.86 -15.78 47.15
N SER A 138 9.68 -16.38 47.39
CA SER A 138 9.22 -17.77 47.58
C SER A 138 7.67 -17.87 47.46
N LYS A 139 7.19 -18.99 46.88
CA LYS A 139 6.14 -20.00 47.30
C LYS A 139 4.87 -19.55 48.06
N THR A 140 3.64 -20.09 47.86
CA THR A 140 3.16 -21.50 47.72
C THR A 140 1.73 -21.60 47.14
N GLU A 141 1.49 -22.66 46.33
CA GLU A 141 0.32 -23.61 46.25
C GLU A 141 -1.13 -23.08 46.12
N THR A 142 -2.10 -23.66 45.41
CA THR A 142 -2.32 -24.79 44.47
C THR A 142 -3.71 -24.55 43.84
N GLY A 143 -3.96 -24.98 42.61
CA GLY A 143 -5.29 -24.89 42.00
C GLY A 143 -5.28 -25.18 40.49
N GLU A 144 -5.80 -26.34 40.14
CA GLU A 144 -5.91 -26.89 38.78
C GLU A 144 -6.65 -25.96 37.80
N GLY A 145 -6.22 -25.99 36.53
CA GLY A 145 -6.95 -25.39 35.43
C GLY A 145 -6.07 -25.11 34.22
N MET A 146 -6.19 -25.94 33.19
CA MET A 146 -5.66 -25.71 31.85
C MET A 146 -5.86 -24.24 31.42
N LYS A 147 -4.77 -23.48 31.25
CA LYS A 147 -4.82 -22.20 30.56
C LYS A 147 -3.64 -22.07 29.61
N GLY A 148 -3.99 -21.83 28.35
CA GLY A 148 -3.07 -21.59 27.25
C GLY A 148 -1.98 -20.59 27.64
N MET A 149 -0.76 -20.93 27.24
CA MET A 149 0.44 -20.14 27.46
C MET A 149 0.32 -18.82 26.70
N SER A 150 -0.22 -17.80 27.35
CA SER A 150 -0.14 -16.42 26.87
C SER A 150 1.31 -15.97 26.96
N VAL A 151 2.01 -16.03 25.83
CA VAL A 151 3.31 -15.39 25.64
C VAL A 151 3.09 -13.89 25.85
N ARG A 152 3.58 -13.35 26.98
CA ARG A 152 3.62 -11.91 27.20
C ARG A 152 4.72 -11.32 26.33
N LEU A 153 4.35 -10.97 25.10
CA LEU A 153 5.11 -10.06 24.25
C LEU A 153 5.41 -8.76 25.03
N PRO A 154 6.52 -8.05 24.73
CA PRO A 154 6.73 -6.70 25.24
C PRO A 154 5.44 -5.91 25.04
N LYS A 155 4.94 -5.24 26.08
CA LYS A 155 3.68 -4.48 26.01
C LYS A 155 3.80 -3.49 24.85
N ILE A 156 3.21 -3.83 23.71
CA ILE A 156 3.06 -2.90 22.60
C ILE A 156 2.17 -1.80 23.17
N ASN A 157 2.75 -0.63 23.42
CA ASN A 157 1.98 0.55 23.73
C ASN A 157 1.11 0.82 22.51
N ILE A 158 -0.17 0.46 22.62
CA ILE A 158 -1.15 0.80 21.60
C ILE A 158 -1.30 2.30 21.66
N VAL A 159 -0.94 2.97 20.56
CA VAL A 159 -1.22 4.40 20.37
C VAL A 159 -2.73 4.57 20.52
N GLN A 160 -3.15 5.41 21.46
CA GLN A 160 -4.56 5.64 21.70
C GLN A 160 -5.25 6.13 20.43
N PHE A 161 -6.41 5.57 20.10
CA PHE A 161 -7.19 6.00 18.95
C PHE A 161 -7.87 7.34 19.25
N ASP A 162 -7.39 8.39 18.61
CA ASP A 162 -7.82 9.77 18.85
C ASP A 162 -9.05 10.21 18.03
N GLY A 163 -9.49 9.35 17.09
CA GLY A 163 -10.61 9.61 16.19
C GLY A 163 -10.21 9.85 14.73
N SER A 164 -8.93 9.75 14.38
CA SER A 164 -8.45 9.85 13.00
C SER A 164 -9.01 8.73 12.11
N TYR A 165 -9.69 9.09 11.01
CA TYR A 165 -10.21 8.12 10.05
C TYR A 165 -9.09 7.31 9.37
N MET A 166 -7.89 7.87 9.21
CA MET A 166 -6.76 7.16 8.61
C MET A 166 -6.21 6.06 9.54
N ASP A 167 -6.23 6.31 10.85
CA ASP A 167 -5.74 5.37 11.85
C ASP A 167 -6.77 4.29 12.20
N TRP A 168 -8.04 4.47 11.82
CA TRP A 168 -9.11 3.55 12.14
C TRP A 168 -8.87 2.12 11.63
N PRO A 169 -8.50 1.85 10.36
CA PRO A 169 -8.22 0.49 9.89
C PRO A 169 -7.15 -0.22 10.71
N ARG A 170 -6.07 0.49 11.04
CA ARG A 170 -4.96 -0.03 11.86
C ARG A 170 -5.42 -0.34 13.28
N PHE A 171 -6.09 0.62 13.91
CA PHE A 171 -6.61 0.48 15.27
C PHE A 171 -7.62 -0.66 15.37
N TRP A 172 -8.62 -0.68 14.49
CA TRP A 172 -9.70 -1.66 14.55
C TRP A 172 -9.20 -3.07 14.26
N GLY A 173 -8.28 -3.23 13.30
CA GLY A 173 -7.62 -4.51 13.03
C GLY A 173 -6.84 -5.02 14.24
N GLN A 174 -6.01 -4.16 14.83
CA GLN A 174 -5.22 -4.49 16.01
C GLN A 174 -6.11 -4.82 17.23
N PHE A 175 -7.14 -4.01 17.50
CA PHE A 175 -8.07 -4.22 18.60
C PHE A 175 -8.86 -5.53 18.44
N THR A 176 -9.32 -5.81 17.22
CA THR A 176 -10.08 -7.03 16.93
C THR A 176 -9.24 -8.27 17.22
N GLU A 177 -7.98 -8.29 16.77
CA GLU A 177 -7.10 -9.43 16.95
C GLU A 177 -6.65 -9.62 18.41
N THR A 178 -6.32 -8.51 19.08
CA THR A 178 -5.71 -8.56 20.42
C THR A 178 -6.74 -8.66 21.54
N VAL A 179 -7.92 -8.05 21.39
CA VAL A 179 -8.92 -7.93 22.46
C VAL A 179 -10.22 -8.62 22.06
N ASP A 180 -10.78 -8.34 20.88
CA ASP A 180 -12.12 -8.82 20.53
C ASP A 180 -12.18 -10.35 20.36
N LYS A 181 -11.17 -10.93 19.69
CA LYS A 181 -11.01 -12.39 19.53
C LYS A 181 -10.47 -13.10 20.76
N SER A 182 -9.96 -12.36 21.75
CA SER A 182 -9.44 -12.94 22.99
C SER A 182 -10.55 -13.58 23.82
N ASN A 183 -10.25 -14.69 24.51
CA ASN A 183 -11.20 -15.37 25.39
C ASN A 183 -11.26 -14.70 26.78
N ILE A 184 -11.66 -13.43 26.80
CA ILE A 184 -11.78 -12.59 27.99
C ILE A 184 -13.25 -12.17 28.19
N ALA A 185 -13.69 -11.99 29.43
CA ALA A 185 -15.04 -11.50 29.73
C ALA A 185 -15.33 -10.15 29.05
N ALA A 186 -16.56 -9.96 28.55
CA ALA A 186 -16.97 -8.77 27.79
C ALA A 186 -16.76 -7.45 28.57
N ILE A 187 -16.93 -7.48 29.90
CA ILE A 187 -16.67 -6.34 30.79
C ILE A 187 -15.19 -5.92 30.72
N ASN A 188 -14.28 -6.89 30.77
CA ASN A 188 -12.84 -6.61 30.67
C ASN A 188 -12.47 -6.14 29.25
N LYS A 189 -13.09 -6.70 28.20
CA LYS A 189 -12.92 -6.21 26.82
C LYS A 189 -13.35 -4.74 26.70
N PHE A 190 -14.43 -4.35 27.37
CA PHE A 190 -14.89 -2.97 27.38
C PHE A 190 -13.95 -2.03 28.13
N THR A 191 -13.40 -2.47 29.26
CA THR A 191 -12.35 -1.73 29.98
C THR A 191 -11.10 -1.52 29.10
N TYR A 192 -10.67 -2.55 28.37
CA TYR A 192 -9.56 -2.43 27.42
C TYR A 192 -9.89 -1.48 26.27
N LEU A 193 -11.09 -1.59 25.68
CA LEU A 193 -11.55 -0.67 24.64
C LEU A 193 -11.46 0.79 25.13
N CYS A 194 -12.04 1.10 26.29
CA CYS A 194 -11.99 2.44 26.88
C CYS A 194 -10.57 2.92 27.24
N GLY A 195 -9.61 2.02 27.44
CA GLY A 195 -8.19 2.34 27.66
C GLY A 195 -7.42 2.64 26.37
N PHE A 196 -7.83 2.04 25.25
CA PHE A 196 -7.23 2.27 23.93
C PHE A 196 -7.84 3.44 23.16
N LEU A 197 -8.94 4.03 23.66
CA LEU A 197 -9.54 5.22 23.08
C LEU A 197 -8.92 6.49 23.67
N GLY A 198 -8.59 7.43 22.80
CA GLY A 198 -8.21 8.78 23.17
C GLY A 198 -9.39 9.56 23.78
N PRO A 199 -9.13 10.68 24.47
CA PRO A 199 -10.13 11.39 25.28
C PRO A 199 -11.40 11.80 24.51
N LYS A 200 -11.25 12.19 23.24
CA LYS A 200 -12.36 12.63 22.37
C LYS A 200 -13.29 11.47 22.02
N VAL A 201 -12.72 10.31 21.69
CA VAL A 201 -13.49 9.12 21.29
C VAL A 201 -14.10 8.45 22.52
N LYS A 202 -13.36 8.40 23.63
CA LYS A 202 -13.78 7.83 24.90
C LYS A 202 -15.07 8.45 25.43
N ARG A 203 -15.22 9.78 25.37
CA ARG A 203 -16.44 10.49 25.78
C ARG A 203 -17.72 9.99 25.09
N ARG A 204 -17.62 9.38 23.91
CA ARG A 204 -18.77 8.86 23.16
C ARG A 204 -19.25 7.51 23.65
N VAL A 205 -18.41 6.77 24.36
CA VAL A 205 -18.70 5.41 24.84
C VAL A 205 -18.68 5.30 26.37
N GLU A 206 -18.14 6.28 27.09
CA GLU A 206 -18.05 6.24 28.56
C GLU A 206 -19.40 6.28 29.28
N SER A 207 -20.45 6.77 28.62
CA SER A 207 -21.81 6.81 29.17
C SER A 207 -22.53 5.45 29.15
N LEU A 208 -21.92 4.43 28.55
CA LEU A 208 -22.50 3.09 28.45
C LEU A 208 -22.20 2.26 29.70
N PRO A 209 -23.15 1.42 30.15
CA PRO A 209 -22.94 0.57 31.30
C PRO A 209 -21.84 -0.48 31.02
N PHE A 210 -21.05 -0.84 32.03
CA PHE A 210 -20.01 -1.88 31.94
C PHE A 210 -20.63 -3.29 31.92
N THR A 211 -21.36 -3.59 30.85
CA THR A 211 -22.05 -4.87 30.61
C THR A 211 -21.69 -5.41 29.23
N ALA A 212 -22.04 -6.67 28.94
CA ALA A 212 -21.85 -7.25 27.61
C ALA A 212 -22.63 -6.46 26.52
N GLU A 213 -23.83 -5.98 26.85
CA GLU A 213 -24.62 -5.12 25.97
C GLU A 213 -23.96 -3.76 25.74
N GLY A 214 -23.40 -3.15 26.80
CA GLY A 214 -22.66 -1.91 26.70
C GLY A 214 -21.42 -2.03 25.80
N TYR A 215 -20.68 -3.14 25.91
CA TYR A 215 -19.55 -3.44 25.01
C TYR A 215 -19.98 -3.52 23.54
N ASN A 216 -21.02 -4.30 23.25
CA ASN A 216 -21.52 -4.45 21.89
C ASN A 216 -22.01 -3.11 21.33
N ARG A 217 -22.72 -2.31 22.15
CA ARG A 217 -23.18 -0.97 21.75
C ARG A 217 -22.03 -0.01 21.51
N ALA A 218 -20.97 -0.07 22.32
CA ALA A 218 -19.75 0.71 22.11
C ALA A 218 -19.07 0.36 20.77
N LYS A 219 -18.95 -0.93 20.44
CA LYS A 219 -18.43 -1.37 19.13
C LYS A 219 -19.26 -0.82 17.99
N SER A 220 -20.58 -0.94 18.06
CA SER A 220 -21.48 -0.43 17.04
C SER A 220 -21.36 1.08 16.85
N ILE A 221 -21.26 1.86 17.93
CA ILE A 221 -21.06 3.32 17.86
C ILE A 221 -19.72 3.66 17.18
N LEU A 222 -18.65 2.96 17.54
CA LEU A 222 -17.33 3.23 16.96
C LEU A 222 -17.26 2.84 15.48
N GLN A 223 -17.81 1.68 15.10
CA GLN A 223 -17.89 1.24 13.72
C GLN A 223 -18.79 2.14 12.88
N ASP A 224 -19.95 2.56 13.40
CA ASP A 224 -20.82 3.49 12.71
C ASP A 224 -20.11 4.83 12.48
N GLN A 225 -19.41 5.37 13.48
CA GLN A 225 -18.83 6.70 13.37
C GLN A 225 -17.51 6.76 12.60
N TYR A 226 -16.63 5.77 12.78
CA TYR A 226 -15.26 5.77 12.25
C TYR A 226 -15.00 4.68 11.19
N GLY A 227 -15.81 3.63 11.16
CA GLY A 227 -15.71 2.53 10.20
C GLY A 227 -16.33 2.78 8.83
N LYS A 228 -16.74 4.03 8.54
CA LYS A 228 -17.28 4.41 7.23
C LYS A 228 -16.18 4.45 6.19
N THR A 229 -16.06 3.41 5.37
CA THR A 229 -15.09 3.33 4.26
C THR A 229 -15.04 4.61 3.40
N PRO A 230 -16.16 5.26 3.03
CA PRO A 230 -16.12 6.50 2.26
C PRO A 230 -15.41 7.66 2.97
N GLU A 231 -15.57 7.82 4.28
CA GLU A 231 -14.90 8.88 5.05
C GLU A 231 -13.40 8.59 5.21
N ILE A 232 -13.04 7.31 5.37
CA ILE A 232 -11.63 6.87 5.40
C ILE A 232 -10.96 7.18 4.05
N VAL A 233 -11.60 6.80 2.95
CA VAL A 233 -11.11 7.11 1.59
C VAL A 233 -10.99 8.61 1.37
N LYS A 234 -12.00 9.39 1.76
CA LYS A 234 -11.99 10.85 1.67
C LYS A 234 -10.84 11.48 2.47
N ALA A 235 -10.53 10.94 3.65
CA ALA A 235 -9.39 11.41 4.43
C ALA A 235 -8.08 11.20 3.68
N TYR A 236 -7.83 10.00 3.14
CA TYR A 236 -6.63 9.71 2.32
C TYR A 236 -6.55 10.56 1.05
N ILE A 237 -7.68 10.78 0.36
CA ILE A 237 -7.75 11.68 -0.80
C ILE A 237 -7.33 13.10 -0.39
N LYS A 238 -7.90 13.59 0.71
CA LYS A 238 -7.59 14.92 1.21
C LYS A 238 -6.10 15.08 1.51
N GLU A 239 -5.46 14.07 2.11
CA GLU A 239 -4.01 14.09 2.35
C GLU A 239 -3.19 14.25 1.06
N ILE A 240 -3.54 13.50 0.01
CA ILE A 240 -2.90 13.60 -1.30
C ILE A 240 -3.14 14.99 -1.93
N MET A 241 -4.37 15.50 -1.81
CA MET A 241 -4.76 16.81 -2.34
C MET A 241 -4.18 17.98 -1.54
N ASP A 242 -3.87 17.81 -0.26
CA ASP A 242 -3.24 18.81 0.59
C ASP A 242 -1.70 18.75 0.52
N LEU A 243 -1.11 17.83 -0.24
CA LEU A 243 0.34 17.81 -0.48
C LEU A 243 0.84 19.17 -1.00
N PRO A 244 2.00 19.66 -0.52
CA PRO A 244 2.48 21.00 -0.84
C PRO A 244 2.95 21.12 -2.29
N HIS A 245 2.78 22.32 -2.86
CA HIS A 245 3.41 22.68 -4.14
C HIS A 245 4.92 22.95 -3.91
N ILE A 246 5.78 22.24 -4.64
CA ILE A 246 7.24 22.33 -4.53
C ILE A 246 7.79 22.93 -5.84
N SER A 247 8.05 24.23 -5.80
CA SER A 247 8.54 25.00 -6.96
C SER A 247 10.01 24.76 -7.32
N GLY A 248 10.79 24.07 -6.49
CA GLY A 248 12.22 23.83 -6.71
C GLY A 248 12.60 22.35 -6.59
N ALA A 249 13.72 21.96 -7.18
CA ALA A 249 14.21 20.58 -7.17
C ALA A 249 14.93 20.21 -5.85
N ASN A 250 14.40 20.61 -4.69
CA ASN A 250 15.00 20.28 -3.40
C ASN A 250 14.75 18.79 -3.06
N PRO A 251 15.80 17.95 -3.03
CA PRO A 251 15.61 16.51 -2.87
C PRO A 251 14.94 16.12 -1.56
N LYS A 252 15.17 16.87 -0.47
CA LYS A 252 14.57 16.59 0.84
C LYS A 252 13.06 16.80 0.83
N LYS A 253 12.59 17.93 0.27
CA LYS A 253 11.16 18.22 0.18
C LYS A 253 10.44 17.25 -0.76
N ILE A 254 11.11 16.84 -1.83
CA ILE A 254 10.56 15.87 -2.78
C ILE A 254 10.52 14.46 -2.16
N ALA A 255 11.52 14.08 -1.36
CA ALA A 255 11.48 12.84 -0.59
C ALA A 255 10.29 12.82 0.40
N GLU A 256 10.11 13.89 1.17
CA GLU A 256 8.96 14.04 2.09
C GLU A 256 7.62 14.00 1.36
N PHE A 257 7.53 14.64 0.18
CA PHE A 257 6.34 14.57 -0.68
C PHE A 257 6.12 13.14 -1.18
N SER A 258 7.18 12.46 -1.61
CA SER A 258 7.15 11.08 -2.10
C SER A 258 6.65 10.13 -1.01
N GLU A 259 7.14 10.24 0.21
CA GLU A 259 6.73 9.39 1.33
C GLU A 259 5.25 9.56 1.64
N LYS A 260 4.77 10.81 1.74
CA LYS A 260 3.35 11.09 2.01
C LYS A 260 2.43 10.64 0.87
N LEU A 261 2.84 10.85 -0.38
CA LEU A 261 2.11 10.37 -1.54
C LEU A 261 2.04 8.84 -1.53
N ASN A 262 3.18 8.16 -1.34
CA ASN A 262 3.24 6.70 -1.30
C ASN A 262 2.35 6.14 -0.17
N TYR A 263 2.37 6.75 1.01
CA TYR A 263 1.50 6.36 2.12
C TYR A 263 0.02 6.42 1.74
N GLY A 264 -0.43 7.54 1.17
CA GLY A 264 -1.82 7.70 0.71
C GLY A 264 -2.21 6.73 -0.41
N VAL A 265 -1.32 6.54 -1.39
CA VAL A 265 -1.54 5.62 -2.53
C VAL A 265 -1.63 4.17 -2.05
N GLN A 266 -0.71 3.71 -1.20
CA GLN A 266 -0.72 2.35 -0.66
C GLN A 266 -1.98 2.07 0.18
N ALA A 267 -2.42 3.04 0.98
CA ALA A 267 -3.64 2.91 1.75
C ALA A 267 -4.88 2.77 0.85
N LEU A 268 -4.99 3.60 -0.19
CA LEU A 268 -6.10 3.53 -1.15
C LEU A 268 -6.06 2.27 -2.02
N GLU A 269 -4.88 1.77 -2.35
CA GLU A 269 -4.70 0.49 -3.06
C GLU A 269 -5.14 -0.70 -2.20
N THR A 270 -4.74 -0.72 -0.93
CA THR A 270 -5.16 -1.76 0.04
C THR A 270 -6.67 -1.77 0.24
N LEU A 271 -7.32 -0.60 0.16
CA LEU A 271 -8.77 -0.47 0.22
C LEU A 271 -9.48 -0.76 -1.12
N ASN A 272 -8.73 -1.07 -2.19
CA ASN A 272 -9.22 -1.25 -3.55
C ASN A 272 -10.01 -0.04 -4.09
N LYS A 273 -9.59 1.17 -3.70
CA LYS A 273 -10.24 2.46 -4.00
C LYS A 273 -9.35 3.44 -4.76
N LEU A 274 -8.16 3.02 -5.15
CA LEU A 274 -7.23 3.84 -5.92
C LEU A 274 -7.79 4.24 -7.30
N LYS A 275 -8.62 3.39 -7.92
CA LYS A 275 -9.25 3.68 -9.23
C LYS A 275 -10.20 4.88 -9.17
N ASP A 276 -10.86 5.09 -8.04
CA ASP A 276 -11.85 6.15 -7.85
C ASP A 276 -11.20 7.55 -7.82
N VAL A 277 -9.87 7.63 -7.68
CA VAL A 277 -9.14 8.88 -7.47
C VAL A 277 -8.18 9.24 -8.61
N GLN A 278 -8.08 8.41 -9.65
CA GLN A 278 -7.10 8.55 -10.74
C GLN A 278 -7.13 9.91 -11.45
N GLY A 279 -8.29 10.57 -11.48
CA GLY A 279 -8.41 11.93 -12.06
C GLY A 279 -7.52 12.98 -11.37
N ASN A 280 -7.05 12.73 -10.15
CA ASN A 280 -6.21 13.66 -9.40
C ASN A 280 -4.70 13.51 -9.68
N VAL A 281 -4.29 12.55 -10.52
CA VAL A 281 -2.87 12.29 -10.82
C VAL A 281 -2.21 13.50 -11.48
N SER A 282 -2.85 14.09 -12.50
CA SER A 282 -2.33 15.29 -13.18
C SER A 282 -2.15 16.46 -12.20
N MET A 283 -3.15 16.72 -11.35
CA MET A 283 -3.07 17.79 -10.34
C MET A 283 -1.96 17.54 -9.33
N THR A 284 -1.69 16.28 -8.99
CA THR A 284 -0.60 15.90 -8.08
C THR A 284 0.76 16.06 -8.75
N LEU A 285 0.88 15.72 -10.03
CA LEU A 285 2.09 15.95 -10.83
C LEU A 285 2.40 17.45 -10.99
N ASP A 286 1.38 18.29 -11.19
CA ASP A 286 1.53 19.75 -11.32
C ASP A 286 2.04 20.44 -10.05
N LYS A 287 2.00 19.75 -8.90
CA LYS A 287 2.64 20.23 -7.66
C LYS A 287 4.17 20.19 -7.71
N LEU A 288 4.75 19.53 -8.70
CA LEU A 288 6.19 19.30 -8.81
C LEU A 288 6.76 19.85 -10.14
N PRO A 289 6.57 21.15 -10.46
CA PRO A 289 6.95 21.72 -11.76
C PRO A 289 8.45 21.62 -12.05
N ALA A 290 9.30 21.66 -11.01
CA ALA A 290 10.75 21.65 -11.17
C ALA A 290 11.31 20.30 -11.64
N ILE A 291 10.63 19.20 -11.34
CA ILE A 291 11.07 17.84 -11.70
C ILE A 291 10.13 17.17 -12.70
N ARG A 292 9.01 17.80 -13.05
CA ARG A 292 8.03 17.25 -14.00
C ARG A 292 8.72 16.79 -15.29
N GLY A 293 9.61 17.60 -15.85
CA GLY A 293 10.39 17.25 -17.03
C GLY A 293 11.24 15.99 -16.83
N ASP A 294 11.92 15.86 -15.68
CA ASP A 294 12.73 14.67 -15.37
C ASP A 294 11.89 13.41 -15.18
N LEU A 295 10.64 13.55 -14.71
CA LEU A 295 9.73 12.43 -14.49
C LEU A 295 9.17 11.89 -15.81
N VAL A 296 8.67 12.76 -16.69
CA VAL A 296 7.91 12.36 -17.88
C VAL A 296 8.74 12.24 -19.16
N ARG A 297 10.00 12.68 -19.15
CA ARG A 297 10.85 12.76 -20.36
C ARG A 297 10.94 11.47 -21.16
N ASP A 298 11.00 10.32 -20.49
CA ASP A 298 11.21 9.02 -21.13
C ASP A 298 9.88 8.28 -21.40
N ASP A 299 8.73 8.91 -21.15
CA ASP A 299 7.41 8.29 -21.26
C ASP A 299 6.44 9.17 -22.07
N PRO A 300 6.15 8.82 -23.34
CA PRO A 300 5.23 9.58 -24.18
C PRO A 300 3.77 9.50 -23.70
N ASP A 301 3.41 8.48 -22.91
CA ASP A 301 2.05 8.25 -22.45
C ASP A 301 1.83 8.79 -21.02
N TRP A 302 2.59 9.83 -20.63
CA TRP A 302 2.56 10.38 -19.27
C TRP A 302 1.20 10.95 -18.84
N GLU A 303 0.38 11.38 -19.80
CA GLU A 303 -0.98 11.88 -19.55
C GLU A 303 -1.92 10.78 -19.07
N SER A 304 -1.59 9.52 -19.35
CA SER A 304 -2.37 8.34 -18.95
C SER A 304 -1.88 7.72 -17.64
N TRP A 305 -0.94 8.35 -16.95
CA TRP A 305 -0.37 7.81 -15.71
C TRP A 305 -1.42 7.64 -14.63
N ASP A 306 -1.29 6.53 -13.90
CA ASP A 306 -2.00 6.32 -12.65
C ASP A 306 -1.15 6.75 -11.44
N PHE A 307 -1.77 6.76 -10.26
CA PHE A 307 -1.07 7.09 -9.03
C PHE A 307 0.09 6.13 -8.69
N ALA A 308 0.00 4.86 -9.09
CA ALA A 308 1.07 3.89 -8.85
C ALA A 308 2.32 4.25 -9.66
N LYS A 309 2.14 4.57 -10.95
CA LYS A 309 3.21 4.99 -11.86
C LYS A 309 3.80 6.33 -11.45
N LEU A 310 2.98 7.30 -11.05
CA LEU A 310 3.45 8.59 -10.52
C LEU A 310 4.28 8.41 -9.24
N ALA A 311 3.78 7.62 -8.27
CA ALA A 311 4.47 7.40 -7.01
C ALA A 311 5.83 6.70 -7.21
N GLU A 312 5.90 5.72 -8.10
CA GLU A 312 7.15 5.03 -8.44
C GLU A 312 8.13 5.94 -9.20
N ALA A 313 7.64 6.77 -10.13
CA ALA A 313 8.50 7.74 -10.83
C ALA A 313 9.16 8.73 -9.85
N ILE A 314 8.40 9.29 -8.92
CA ILE A 314 8.92 10.21 -7.89
C ILE A 314 9.89 9.48 -6.94
N ARG A 315 9.58 8.24 -6.57
CA ARG A 315 10.47 7.41 -5.74
C ARG A 315 11.81 7.13 -6.44
N GLN A 316 11.79 6.83 -7.73
CA GLN A 316 13.01 6.66 -8.53
C GLN A 316 13.80 7.95 -8.65
N TRP A 317 13.13 9.09 -8.86
CA TRP A 317 13.79 10.39 -8.85
C TRP A 317 14.46 10.66 -7.50
N THR A 318 13.79 10.35 -6.39
CA THR A 318 14.34 10.50 -5.03
C THR A 318 15.54 9.58 -4.80
N LYS A 319 15.51 8.35 -5.32
CA LYS A 319 16.66 7.42 -5.26
C LYS A 319 17.86 7.92 -6.05
N ARG A 320 17.63 8.57 -7.20
CA ARG A 320 18.67 9.20 -8.03
C ARG A 320 19.22 10.49 -7.42
N ASN A 321 18.45 11.12 -6.53
CA ASN A 321 18.80 12.37 -5.84
C ASN A 321 18.80 12.17 -4.31
N PRO A 322 19.78 11.42 -3.77
CA PRO A 322 19.81 11.13 -2.34
C PRO A 322 19.94 12.41 -1.52
N VAL A 323 19.19 12.46 -0.42
CA VAL A 323 19.32 13.52 0.58
C VAL A 323 20.60 13.23 1.37
N TYR A 324 21.68 13.92 1.03
CA TYR A 324 22.85 13.95 1.89
C TYR A 324 22.50 14.78 3.12
N GLU A 325 22.26 14.12 4.25
CA GLU A 325 22.41 14.78 5.54
C GLU A 325 23.87 15.21 5.63
N LYS A 326 24.12 16.51 5.45
CA LYS A 326 25.29 17.09 6.09
C LYS A 326 25.01 16.94 7.56
N GLU A 327 25.65 15.98 8.21
CA GLU A 327 25.99 16.12 9.62
C GLU A 327 26.46 17.56 9.79
N SER A 328 25.67 18.35 10.50
CA SER A 328 26.07 19.68 10.89
C SER A 328 27.12 19.50 11.97
N ASP A 329 28.32 19.07 11.57
CA ASP A 329 29.51 19.52 12.23
C ASP A 329 29.51 21.04 12.06
N ALA A 330 29.29 21.71 13.18
CA ALA A 330 29.58 23.12 13.35
C ALA A 330 31.10 23.32 13.17
N SER A 331 31.60 23.26 11.94
CA SER A 331 32.90 23.76 11.47
C SER A 331 33.18 23.31 10.02
N GLY A 332 32.61 23.99 9.03
CA GLY A 332 33.00 23.70 7.64
C GLY A 332 32.26 24.51 6.59
N LYS A 333 32.94 25.49 6.01
CA LYS A 333 32.44 26.42 5.00
C LYS A 333 31.80 25.69 3.80
N PHE A 334 30.59 26.11 3.43
CA PHE A 334 29.88 25.69 2.22
C PHE A 334 30.67 26.04 0.94
N GLY A 335 31.10 25.01 0.19
CA GLY A 335 31.34 25.12 -1.25
C GLY A 335 30.00 25.02 -2.00
N LYS A 336 29.70 26.02 -2.84
CA LYS A 336 28.61 25.97 -3.85
C LYS A 336 29.16 25.40 -5.17
N PRO A 337 28.34 24.73 -6.00
CA PRO A 337 28.80 24.20 -7.28
C PRO A 337 28.76 25.29 -8.38
N GLY A 338 29.73 25.19 -9.30
CA GLY A 338 29.68 25.81 -10.63
C GLY A 338 30.44 27.12 -10.78
N LYS A 339 31.69 27.07 -11.26
CA LYS A 339 32.23 28.04 -12.22
C LYS A 339 33.43 27.46 -12.94
N VAL A 340 33.34 27.50 -14.27
CA VAL A 340 34.46 27.40 -15.23
C VAL A 340 35.70 28.06 -14.63
N TYR A 341 36.84 27.37 -14.69
CA TYR A 341 38.13 27.91 -14.25
C TYR A 341 38.47 29.16 -15.05
N GLN A 342 38.16 30.33 -14.50
CA GLN A 342 38.93 31.53 -14.73
C GLN A 342 39.87 31.68 -13.53
N THR A 343 41.17 31.58 -13.80
CA THR A 343 42.23 31.90 -12.84
C THR A 343 41.99 33.30 -12.30
N LYS A 344 41.64 33.42 -11.02
CA LYS A 344 41.62 34.72 -10.34
C LYS A 344 43.07 35.20 -10.19
N PRO A 345 43.39 36.46 -10.53
CA PRO A 345 44.72 36.99 -10.31
C PRO A 345 45.01 37.02 -8.81
N THR A 346 46.21 36.57 -8.43
CA THR A 346 46.76 36.68 -7.09
C THR A 346 46.72 38.15 -6.67
N ARG A 347 46.05 38.46 -5.54
CA ARG A 347 45.97 39.83 -5.04
C ARG A 347 47.31 40.19 -4.40
N VAL A 348 48.17 40.85 -5.17
CA VAL A 348 49.40 41.49 -4.67
C VAL A 348 49.09 42.78 -3.92
N CYS A 349 49.99 43.18 -3.02
CA CYS A 349 49.88 44.41 -2.25
C CYS A 349 49.81 45.65 -3.17
N VAL A 350 48.85 46.54 -2.93
CA VAL A 350 48.65 47.74 -3.76
C VAL A 350 49.82 48.72 -3.68
N TYR A 351 50.56 48.72 -2.57
CA TYR A 351 51.64 49.67 -2.31
C TYR A 351 52.98 49.23 -2.90
N CYS A 352 53.38 47.96 -2.72
CA CYS A 352 54.70 47.47 -3.09
C CYS A 352 54.67 46.17 -3.93
N GLU A 353 53.48 45.72 -4.34
CA GLU A 353 53.27 44.59 -5.25
C GLU A 353 53.80 43.23 -4.74
N GLY A 354 54.09 43.13 -3.44
CA GLY A 354 54.45 41.89 -2.76
C GLY A 354 53.26 41.00 -2.39
N GLU A 355 53.54 39.75 -2.01
CA GLU A 355 52.54 38.75 -1.61
C GLU A 355 52.12 38.90 -0.14
N HIS A 356 51.48 40.01 0.19
CA HIS A 356 50.86 40.25 1.51
C HIS A 356 49.61 41.11 1.37
N LYS A 357 48.80 41.17 2.43
CA LYS A 357 47.62 42.03 2.45
C LYS A 357 48.06 43.49 2.48
N THR A 358 47.37 44.36 1.73
CA THR A 358 47.66 45.80 1.65
C THR A 358 47.79 46.50 3.00
N GLY A 359 47.03 46.11 4.03
CA GLY A 359 47.12 46.69 5.38
C GLY A 359 48.42 46.35 6.14
N GLU A 360 49.05 45.23 5.79
CA GLU A 360 50.25 44.65 6.43
C GLU A 360 51.53 45.07 5.68
N CYS A 361 51.48 46.12 4.84
CA CYS A 361 52.63 46.53 4.05
C CYS A 361 53.70 47.23 4.89
N GLU A 362 54.86 46.59 5.04
CA GLU A 362 56.03 47.12 5.74
C GLU A 362 56.96 47.96 4.85
N VAL A 363 56.80 47.89 3.52
CA VAL A 363 57.62 48.65 2.57
C VAL A 363 57.20 50.12 2.52
N VAL A 364 55.89 50.38 2.48
CA VAL A 364 55.35 51.74 2.51
C VAL A 364 54.61 51.93 3.83
N THR A 365 55.30 52.51 4.81
CA THR A 365 54.76 52.71 6.17
C THR A 365 54.17 54.10 6.36
N SER A 366 54.62 55.10 5.60
CA SER A 366 54.15 56.48 5.70
C SER A 366 52.72 56.65 5.18
N VAL A 367 51.84 57.20 6.02
CA VAL A 367 50.43 57.47 5.67
C VAL A 367 50.31 58.43 4.48
N ASN A 368 51.18 59.44 4.41
CA ASN A 368 51.17 60.40 3.30
C ASN A 368 51.58 59.74 1.98
N GLU A 369 52.54 58.82 2.02
CA GLU A 369 52.99 58.07 0.85
C GLU A 369 51.93 57.07 0.37
N ARG A 370 51.28 56.35 1.30
CA ARG A 370 50.13 55.49 1.00
C ARG A 370 49.01 56.27 0.32
N ARG A 371 48.66 57.45 0.84
CA ARG A 371 47.65 58.34 0.23
C ARG A 371 48.08 58.79 -1.17
N GLY A 372 49.35 59.14 -1.38
CA GLY A 372 49.88 59.50 -2.69
C GLY A 372 49.76 58.36 -3.72
N ILE A 373 50.05 57.12 -3.32
CA ILE A 373 49.94 55.94 -4.19
C ILE A 373 48.48 55.65 -4.55
N LEU A 374 47.57 55.66 -3.57
CA LEU A 374 46.14 55.43 -3.83
C LEU A 374 45.53 56.52 -4.70
N ALA A 375 45.95 57.78 -4.55
CA ALA A 375 45.53 58.89 -5.39
C ALA A 375 45.99 58.69 -6.85
N LYS A 376 47.26 58.32 -7.06
CA LYS A 376 47.79 58.02 -8.40
C LYS A 376 47.08 56.84 -9.06
N LYS A 377 46.79 55.78 -8.29
CA LYS A 377 46.09 54.57 -8.77
C LYS A 377 44.55 54.75 -8.83
N LYS A 378 44.02 55.92 -8.45
CA LYS A 378 42.57 56.23 -8.39
C LYS A 378 41.77 55.21 -7.56
N LEU A 379 42.33 54.79 -6.44
CA LEU A 379 41.73 53.83 -5.51
C LEU A 379 41.18 54.54 -4.27
N CYS A 380 40.20 53.91 -3.62
CA CYS A 380 39.62 54.41 -2.39
C CYS A 380 40.65 54.47 -1.27
N PHE A 381 40.73 55.59 -0.56
CA PHE A 381 41.68 55.79 0.55
C PHE A 381 41.42 54.90 1.77
N ASN A 382 40.21 54.33 1.92
CA ASN A 382 39.85 53.51 3.07
C ASN A 382 40.12 52.02 2.82
N CYS A 383 39.66 51.48 1.69
CA CYS A 383 39.73 50.03 1.40
C CYS A 383 40.75 49.66 0.32
N ALA A 384 41.43 50.64 -0.29
CA ALA A 384 42.37 50.46 -1.40
C ALA A 384 41.77 49.73 -2.62
N ALA A 385 40.45 49.73 -2.76
CA ALA A 385 39.73 49.16 -3.91
C ALA A 385 39.28 50.26 -4.88
N GLY A 386 39.06 49.88 -6.14
CA GLY A 386 38.47 50.77 -7.15
C GLY A 386 36.96 50.94 -7.00
N GLN A 387 36.36 51.71 -7.90
CA GLN A 387 34.90 51.87 -8.09
C GLN A 387 34.15 52.75 -7.08
N HIS A 388 34.82 53.36 -6.09
CA HIS A 388 34.19 54.33 -5.19
C HIS A 388 35.21 55.29 -4.56
N ARG A 389 34.71 56.40 -3.98
CA ARG A 389 35.49 57.34 -3.16
C ARG A 389 35.37 56.99 -1.68
N ALA A 390 36.27 57.49 -0.85
CA ALA A 390 36.32 57.17 0.59
C ALA A 390 35.00 57.51 1.34
N ASN A 391 34.26 58.52 0.90
CA ASN A 391 32.98 58.91 1.48
C ASN A 391 31.81 57.96 1.12
N ALA A 392 31.98 57.09 0.12
CA ALA A 392 31.02 56.08 -0.29
C ALA A 392 31.54 54.65 -0.02
N CYS A 393 32.51 54.53 0.89
CA CYS A 393 33.09 53.26 1.31
C CYS A 393 32.29 52.71 2.49
N PHE A 394 31.49 51.68 2.25
CA PHE A 394 30.66 50.98 3.24
C PHE A 394 31.20 49.58 3.53
#